data_AF-A0A5B3H3D0-F1
#
_entry.id   AF-A0A5B3H3D0-F1
#
_cell.length_a   1.000
_cell.length_b   1.000
_cell.length_c   1.000
_cell.angle_alpha   90.00
_cell.angle_beta   90.00
_cell.angle_gamma   90.00
#
_symmetry.space_group_name_H-M   'P 1'
#
loop_
_entity.id
_entity.type
_entity.pdbx_description
1 polymer ?
#
loop_
_entity_poly.entity_id
_entity_poly.type
_entity_poly.pdbx_seq_one_letter_code
_entity_poly.pdbx_strand_id
1 'polypeptide(L)'
;MKNKVMILAAAITLVACGGNQQKKAVSEKVKADAVKVDMHDAESSLDYQGTYTGVFPAADCPGIDMRLTLKKDGTYSLHMKYLDRDSEFDEKGAYKVKGNLLTLTPMDGQPEYYKVEENQVRKLNADKQPVTGALAENYVLKKTE
;
A
#
# COMPACT_ATOMS: atom_id res chain seq x y z
N MET A 1 -55.62 -40.75 -13.79
CA MET A 1 -56.04 -40.30 -15.13
C MET A 1 -54.75 -39.85 -15.82
N LYS A 2 -54.09 -40.63 -16.68
CA LYS A 2 -54.43 -40.96 -18.09
C LYS A 2 -54.63 -39.68 -18.92
N ASN A 3 -54.02 -39.41 -20.08
CA ASN A 3 -53.04 -40.06 -20.98
C ASN A 3 -52.29 -38.91 -21.75
N LYS A 4 -51.30 -39.06 -22.64
CA LYS A 4 -50.65 -40.20 -23.34
C LYS A 4 -49.20 -39.80 -23.75
N VAL A 5 -48.35 -40.77 -24.11
CA VAL A 5 -47.22 -40.58 -25.05
C VAL A 5 -47.75 -40.64 -26.50
N MET A 6 -47.22 -39.84 -27.43
CA MET A 6 -47.10 -40.30 -28.82
C MET A 6 -46.03 -39.56 -29.65
N ILE A 7 -45.39 -40.35 -30.51
CA ILE A 7 -44.34 -39.99 -31.47
C ILE A 7 -45.00 -39.50 -32.77
N LEU A 8 -44.38 -38.54 -33.46
CA LEU A 8 -44.45 -38.52 -34.94
C LEU A 8 -43.15 -37.99 -35.53
N ALA A 9 -42.60 -38.75 -36.48
CA ALA A 9 -41.44 -38.34 -37.27
C ALA A 9 -41.89 -37.62 -38.55
N ALA A 10 -41.08 -36.68 -39.01
CA ALA A 10 -41.09 -36.19 -40.40
C ALA A 10 -39.65 -35.94 -40.83
N ALA A 11 -39.32 -36.26 -42.08
CA ALA A 11 -37.96 -36.51 -42.51
C ALA A 11 -37.37 -35.39 -43.40
N ILE A 12 -36.05 -35.22 -43.28
CA ILE A 12 -35.08 -34.90 -44.34
C ILE A 12 -35.41 -33.74 -45.31
N THR A 13 -34.57 -32.70 -45.28
CA THR A 13 -33.78 -32.31 -46.47
C THR A 13 -32.44 -31.68 -46.05
N LEU A 14 -31.41 -31.91 -46.87
CA LEU A 14 -30.04 -31.40 -46.74
C LEU A 14 -29.83 -30.18 -47.66
N VAL A 15 -28.62 -29.59 -47.59
CA VAL A 15 -27.98 -28.68 -48.58
C VAL A 15 -28.42 -27.20 -48.47
N ALA A 16 -27.53 -26.19 -48.46
CA ALA A 16 -26.08 -26.11 -48.16
C ALA A 16 -25.64 -24.63 -48.03
N CYS A 17 -24.35 -24.44 -47.71
CA CYS A 17 -23.50 -23.26 -48.01
C CYS A 17 -23.74 -21.91 -47.30
N GLY A 18 -22.69 -21.46 -46.60
CA GLY A 18 -22.21 -20.08 -46.78
C GLY A 18 -22.02 -19.22 -45.52
N GLY A 19 -20.75 -18.90 -45.19
CA GLY A 19 -20.37 -17.63 -44.56
C GLY A 19 -20.88 -17.35 -43.13
N ASN A 20 -20.19 -17.87 -42.11
CA ASN A 20 -20.46 -17.55 -40.71
C ASN A 20 -19.99 -16.12 -40.33
N GLN A 21 -20.91 -15.19 -40.06
CA GLN A 21 -20.63 -13.92 -39.39
C GLN A 21 -21.54 -13.66 -38.18
N GLN A 22 -20.90 -13.46 -37.02
CA GLN A 22 -21.35 -12.65 -35.86
C GLN A 22 -22.68 -13.04 -35.17
N LYS A 23 -22.70 -13.41 -33.88
CA LYS A 23 -22.33 -12.52 -32.76
C LYS A 23 -22.30 -13.23 -31.39
N LYS A 24 -21.56 -12.63 -30.45
CA LYS A 24 -21.68 -12.72 -28.97
C LYS A 24 -21.51 -14.09 -28.29
N ALA A 25 -20.25 -14.41 -28.01
CA ALA A 25 -19.82 -14.62 -26.62
C ALA A 25 -18.59 -13.72 -26.39
N VAL A 26 -18.69 -12.71 -25.51
CA VAL A 26 -17.53 -11.89 -25.17
C VAL A 26 -16.69 -12.66 -24.18
N SER A 27 -15.60 -13.25 -24.69
CA SER A 27 -14.49 -13.66 -23.85
C SER A 27 -13.77 -12.38 -23.42
N GLU A 28 -14.07 -11.87 -22.22
CA GLU A 28 -13.15 -10.97 -21.53
C GLU A 28 -11.95 -11.78 -21.09
N LYS A 29 -11.00 -11.87 -22.02
CA LYS A 29 -9.63 -12.25 -21.76
C LYS A 29 -9.05 -11.20 -20.82
N VAL A 30 -9.18 -11.43 -19.51
CA VAL A 30 -8.46 -10.68 -18.49
C VAL A 30 -6.98 -10.78 -18.87
N LYS A 31 -6.44 -9.70 -19.41
CA LYS A 31 -5.00 -9.52 -19.43
C LYS A 31 -4.59 -9.59 -17.97
N ALA A 32 -3.77 -10.57 -17.64
CA ALA A 32 -2.85 -10.38 -16.54
C ALA A 32 -1.99 -9.17 -16.95
N ASP A 33 -2.36 -7.99 -16.47
CA ASP A 33 -1.39 -6.94 -16.27
C ASP A 33 -0.37 -7.54 -15.32
N ALA A 34 0.71 -8.02 -15.92
CA ALA A 34 1.91 -8.39 -15.20
C ALA A 34 2.38 -7.10 -14.53
N VAL A 35 1.95 -6.92 -13.27
CA VAL A 35 2.59 -6.00 -12.34
C VAL A 35 4.05 -6.34 -12.45
N LYS A 36 4.80 -5.45 -13.10
CA LYS A 36 6.24 -5.54 -13.16
C LYS A 36 6.68 -5.31 -11.73
N VAL A 37 6.81 -6.39 -10.96
CA VAL A 37 7.38 -6.38 -9.63
C VAL A 37 8.80 -5.88 -9.83
N ASP A 38 8.98 -4.60 -9.57
CA ASP A 38 10.29 -4.00 -9.51
C ASP A 38 10.96 -4.62 -8.29
N MET A 39 11.91 -5.53 -8.52
CA MET A 39 12.53 -6.36 -7.48
C MET A 39 13.55 -5.55 -6.63
N HIS A 40 13.28 -4.25 -6.48
CA HIS A 40 14.09 -3.24 -5.79
C HIS A 40 13.22 -2.47 -4.80
N ASP A 41 12.32 -3.16 -4.10
CA ASP A 41 11.53 -2.58 -3.01
C ASP A 41 12.24 -2.75 -1.66
N ALA A 42 11.87 -1.90 -0.69
CA ALA A 42 12.56 -1.82 0.59
C ALA A 42 12.51 -3.15 1.37
N GLU A 43 11.38 -3.84 1.31
CA GLU A 43 11.17 -5.17 1.91
C GLU A 43 12.22 -6.20 1.47
N SER A 44 12.67 -6.15 0.21
CA SER A 44 13.65 -7.07 -0.36
C SER A 44 15.09 -6.55 -0.44
N SER A 45 15.27 -5.23 -0.53
CA SER A 45 16.51 -4.63 -1.08
C SER A 45 17.16 -3.53 -0.23
N LEU A 46 16.51 -2.98 0.79
CA LEU A 46 17.06 -1.89 1.62
C LEU A 46 17.31 -2.32 3.06
N ASP A 47 18.44 -1.90 3.64
CA ASP A 47 18.69 -1.95 5.08
C ASP A 47 17.92 -0.81 5.78
N TYR A 48 16.61 -1.02 5.96
CA TYR A 48 15.70 -0.02 6.53
C TYR A 48 15.64 -0.06 8.07
N GLN A 49 16.30 -1.01 8.73
CA GLN A 49 16.46 -0.99 10.18
C GLN A 49 17.51 0.07 10.57
N GLY A 50 17.28 0.77 11.67
CA GLY A 50 18.14 1.88 12.09
C GLY A 50 17.38 3.01 12.77
N THR A 51 18.08 4.12 13.02
CA THR A 51 17.51 5.35 13.60
C THR A 51 17.36 6.42 12.52
N TYR A 52 16.20 7.05 12.49
CA TYR A 52 15.82 8.13 11.58
C TYR A 52 15.47 9.39 12.37
N THR A 53 15.94 10.55 11.93
CA THR A 53 15.69 11.84 12.58
C THR A 53 15.27 12.94 11.62
N GLY A 54 14.54 13.94 12.13
CA GLY A 54 14.09 15.10 11.38
C GLY A 54 13.11 15.96 12.19
N VAL A 55 12.85 17.18 11.73
CA VAL A 55 11.92 18.10 12.39
C VAL A 55 10.64 18.23 11.56
N PHE A 56 9.52 17.73 12.08
CA PHE A 56 8.22 17.85 11.42
C PHE A 56 7.57 19.21 11.72
N PRO A 57 6.79 19.79 10.78
CA PRO A 57 6.03 21.01 11.03
C PRO A 57 5.03 20.84 12.19
N ALA A 58 4.96 21.86 13.04
CA ALA A 58 3.93 22.01 14.07
C ALA A 58 3.05 23.23 13.76
N ALA A 59 1.84 23.28 14.34
CA ALA A 59 0.90 24.38 14.11
C ALA A 59 1.16 25.61 14.99
N ASP A 60 1.75 25.41 16.17
CA ASP A 60 1.84 26.39 17.26
C ASP A 60 3.22 26.44 17.95
N CYS A 61 4.23 25.78 17.37
CA CYS A 61 5.64 25.90 17.76
C CYS A 61 6.55 25.73 16.52
N PRO A 62 7.88 25.93 16.61
CA PRO A 62 8.78 25.85 15.45
C PRO A 62 8.80 24.48 14.76
N GLY A 63 8.45 23.41 15.46
CA GLY A 63 8.37 22.05 14.93
C GLY A 63 8.42 20.99 16.03
N ILE A 64 8.35 19.73 15.62
CA ILE A 64 8.50 18.56 16.48
C ILE A 64 9.80 17.86 16.06
N ASP A 65 10.79 17.78 16.94
CA ASP A 65 11.99 16.95 16.74
C ASP A 65 11.60 15.48 16.91
N MET A 66 11.80 14.71 15.84
CA MET A 66 11.36 13.32 15.71
C MET A 66 12.59 12.40 15.71
N ARG A 67 12.54 11.32 16.51
CA ARG A 67 13.49 10.21 16.42
C ARG A 67 12.74 8.88 16.34
N LEU A 68 12.75 8.26 15.16
CA LEU A 68 12.16 6.94 14.90
C LEU A 68 13.27 5.89 14.82
N THR A 69 13.23 4.87 15.67
CA THR A 69 14.15 3.72 15.59
C THR A 69 13.37 2.46 15.20
N LEU A 70 13.75 1.83 14.08
CA LEU A 70 13.19 0.57 13.58
C LEU A 70 14.14 -0.58 13.91
N LYS A 71 13.70 -1.50 14.78
CA LYS A 71 14.55 -2.60 15.29
C LYS A 71 14.36 -3.90 14.51
N LYS A 72 15.42 -4.71 14.46
CA LYS A 72 15.43 -6.01 13.75
C LYS A 72 14.41 -7.04 14.27
N ASP A 73 13.82 -6.83 15.45
CA ASP A 73 12.76 -7.67 16.02
C ASP A 73 11.34 -7.32 15.51
N GLY A 74 11.19 -6.30 14.65
CA GLY A 74 9.90 -5.84 14.15
C GLY A 74 9.18 -4.86 15.10
N THR A 75 9.86 -4.36 16.14
CA THR A 75 9.37 -3.29 17.01
C THR A 75 9.99 -1.94 16.67
N TYR A 76 9.30 -0.86 17.02
CA TYR A 76 9.83 0.49 16.90
C TYR A 76 9.71 1.27 18.22
N SER A 77 10.47 2.36 18.28
CA SER A 77 10.26 3.45 19.25
C SER A 77 10.32 4.78 18.51
N LEU A 78 9.38 5.67 18.81
CA LEU A 78 9.26 7.00 18.24
C LEU A 78 9.26 8.03 19.38
N HIS A 79 10.29 8.84 19.45
CA HIS A 79 10.37 9.99 20.37
C HIS A 79 9.99 11.27 19.62
N MET A 80 9.21 12.12 20.27
CA MET A 80 8.65 13.35 19.72
C MET A 80 8.82 14.48 20.74
N LYS A 81 9.66 15.48 20.43
CA LYS A 81 9.89 16.64 21.30
C LYS A 81 9.40 17.92 20.63
N TYR A 82 8.46 18.63 21.26
CA TYR A 82 7.98 19.89 20.73
C TYR A 82 9.03 20.99 20.98
N LEU A 83 9.52 21.61 19.91
CA LEU A 83 10.53 22.67 20.02
C LEU A 83 9.98 23.89 20.75
N ASP A 84 10.81 24.53 21.56
CA ASP A 84 10.48 25.65 22.46
C ASP A 84 9.29 25.38 23.41
N ARG A 85 9.00 24.10 23.68
CA ARG A 85 8.02 23.62 24.68
C ARG A 85 8.70 22.64 25.64
N ASP A 86 8.19 22.59 26.88
CA ASP A 86 8.54 21.54 27.85
C ASP A 86 7.54 20.39 27.70
N SER A 87 7.56 19.73 26.54
CA SER A 87 6.60 18.67 26.19
C SER A 87 7.22 17.69 25.19
N GLU A 88 7.28 16.44 25.61
CA GLU A 88 7.81 15.32 24.82
C GLU A 88 6.97 14.06 25.05
N PHE A 89 6.94 13.20 24.03
CA PHE A 89 6.12 11.99 23.99
C PHE A 89 6.93 10.84 23.40
N ASP A 90 6.81 9.67 24.03
CA ASP A 90 7.36 8.41 23.53
C ASP A 90 6.23 7.49 23.09
N GLU A 91 6.31 7.00 21.86
CA GLU A 91 5.44 5.96 21.31
C GLU A 91 6.26 4.69 21.03
N LYS A 92 5.65 3.53 21.24
CA LYS A 92 6.22 2.22 20.95
C LYS A 92 5.15 1.33 20.33
N GLY A 93 5.60 0.37 19.53
CA GLY A 93 4.70 -0.58 18.89
C GLY A 93 5.41 -1.57 17.98
N ALA A 94 4.62 -2.29 17.19
CA ALA A 94 5.12 -3.16 16.12
C ALA A 94 5.16 -2.39 14.81
N TYR A 95 6.03 -2.77 13.88
CA TYR A 95 6.00 -2.26 12.51
C TYR A 95 6.05 -3.38 11.48
N LYS A 96 5.60 -3.07 10.26
CA LYS A 96 5.75 -3.94 9.09
C LYS A 96 6.16 -3.11 7.88
N VAL A 97 7.04 -3.66 7.05
CA VAL A 97 7.31 -3.12 5.71
C VAL A 97 6.66 -4.06 4.71
N LYS A 98 5.94 -3.51 3.72
CA LYS A 98 5.44 -4.25 2.57
C LYS A 98 5.76 -3.49 1.29
N GLY A 99 6.61 -4.04 0.44
CA GLY A 99 7.29 -3.29 -0.62
C GLY A 99 8.01 -2.07 -0.03
N ASN A 100 7.58 -0.86 -0.42
CA ASN A 100 8.09 0.40 0.14
C ASN A 100 7.21 0.99 1.25
N LEU A 101 6.09 0.37 1.62
CA LEU A 101 5.18 0.88 2.66
C LEU A 101 5.60 0.39 4.05
N LEU A 102 6.16 1.28 4.86
CA LEU A 102 6.31 1.11 6.30
C LEU A 102 4.98 1.47 6.98
N THR A 103 4.45 0.54 7.78
CA THR A 103 3.31 0.75 8.67
C THR A 103 3.78 0.62 10.11
N LEU A 104 3.68 1.68 10.89
CA LEU A 104 3.82 1.63 12.34
C LEU A 104 2.46 1.30 12.96
N THR A 105 2.43 0.40 13.94
CA THR A 105 1.24 0.03 14.70
C THR A 105 1.51 0.32 16.18
N PRO A 106 1.08 1.48 16.69
CA PRO A 106 1.20 1.85 18.09
C PRO A 106 0.54 0.84 19.02
N MET A 107 0.94 0.82 20.29
CA MET A 107 0.22 0.08 21.34
C MET A 107 -1.14 0.71 21.69
N ASP A 108 -1.26 2.03 21.52
CA ASP A 108 -2.49 2.81 21.63
C ASP A 108 -2.48 3.91 20.55
N GLY A 109 -3.62 4.21 19.94
CA GLY A 109 -3.73 5.12 18.80
C GLY A 109 -4.00 4.43 17.45
N GLN A 110 -3.72 5.14 16.35
CA GLN A 110 -3.99 4.69 14.98
C GLN A 110 -2.69 4.35 14.24
N PRO A 111 -2.71 3.43 13.25
CA PRO A 111 -1.52 3.11 12.47
C PRO A 111 -0.97 4.33 11.73
N GLU A 112 0.36 4.47 11.73
CA GLU A 112 1.05 5.48 10.92
C GLU A 112 1.64 4.87 9.66
N TYR A 113 1.67 5.66 8.58
CA TYR A 113 2.19 5.22 7.29
C TYR A 113 3.39 6.07 6.86
N TYR A 114 4.41 5.40 6.37
CA TYR A 114 5.61 6.01 5.79
C TYR A 114 6.01 5.26 4.52
N LYS A 115 6.62 5.96 3.57
CA LYS A 115 7.34 5.33 2.46
C LYS A 115 8.81 5.21 2.86
N VAL A 116 9.35 3.99 2.77
CA VAL A 116 10.79 3.74 2.87
C VAL A 116 11.45 4.11 1.55
N GLU A 117 12.54 4.86 1.65
CA GLU A 117 13.38 5.29 0.53
C GLU A 117 14.85 5.08 0.95
N GLU A 118 15.80 5.23 0.02
CA GLU A 118 17.21 5.06 0.35
C GLU A 118 17.65 6.09 1.41
N ASN A 119 18.15 5.61 2.55
CA ASN A 119 18.59 6.40 3.70
C ASN A 119 17.53 7.37 4.30
N GLN A 120 16.23 7.20 4.03
CA GLN A 120 15.18 8.03 4.63
C GLN A 120 13.80 7.34 4.68
N VAL A 121 12.90 7.88 5.51
CA VAL A 121 11.47 7.57 5.46
C VAL A 121 10.66 8.86 5.31
N ARG A 122 9.61 8.83 4.48
CA ARG A 122 8.71 9.96 4.23
C ARG A 122 7.32 9.66 4.77
N LYS A 123 6.72 10.56 5.55
CA LYS A 123 5.35 10.40 6.06
C LYS A 123 4.36 10.31 4.90
N LEU A 124 3.37 9.44 5.06
CA LEU A 124 2.23 9.31 4.16
C LEU A 124 0.95 9.73 4.91
N ASN A 125 -0.07 10.11 4.15
CA ASN A 125 -1.41 10.35 4.68
C ASN A 125 -2.15 9.03 4.96
N ALA A 126 -3.39 9.11 5.45
CA ALA A 126 -4.23 7.94 5.75
C ALA A 126 -4.49 7.04 4.51
N ASP A 127 -4.52 7.64 3.31
CA ASP A 127 -4.68 6.96 2.02
C ASP A 127 -3.35 6.36 1.48
N LYS A 128 -2.28 6.40 2.30
CA LYS A 128 -0.93 5.92 1.99
C LYS A 128 -0.30 6.64 0.78
N GLN A 129 -0.72 7.87 0.52
CA GLN A 129 -0.12 8.77 -0.47
C GLN A 129 0.86 9.73 0.22
N PRO A 130 1.88 10.24 -0.49
CA PRO A 130 2.74 11.29 0.04
C PRO A 130 1.94 12.49 0.54
N VAL A 131 2.38 13.11 1.64
CA VAL A 131 1.88 14.44 2.02
C VAL A 131 2.17 15.41 0.88
N THR A 132 1.20 16.26 0.53
CA THR A 132 1.30 17.20 -0.60
C THR A 132 1.26 18.65 -0.13
N GLY A 133 1.56 19.59 -1.03
CA GLY A 133 1.63 21.02 -0.74
C GLY A 133 3.04 21.49 -0.31
N ALA A 134 3.13 22.75 0.11
CA ALA A 134 4.41 23.43 0.33
C ALA A 134 5.31 22.82 1.43
N LEU A 135 4.73 22.03 2.34
CA LEU A 135 5.43 21.38 3.45
C LEU A 135 5.75 19.89 3.20
N ALA A 136 5.49 19.36 2.00
CA ALA A 136 5.66 17.94 1.67
C ALA A 136 7.08 17.40 1.96
N GLU A 137 8.12 18.23 1.75
CA GLU A 137 9.51 17.87 1.99
C GLU A 137 9.92 17.97 3.48
N ASN A 138 9.13 18.64 4.32
CA ASN A 138 9.35 18.73 5.76
C ASN A 138 8.90 17.46 6.51
N TYR A 139 8.17 16.56 5.85
CA TYR A 139 7.71 15.29 6.43
C TYR A 139 8.63 14.11 6.08
N VAL A 140 9.95 14.32 6.18
CA VAL A 140 11.00 13.33 5.90
C VAL A 140 11.89 13.16 7.12
N LEU A 141 12.16 11.92 7.52
CA LEU A 141 13.15 11.56 8.52
C LEU A 141 14.33 10.86 7.82
N LYS A 142 15.56 11.32 8.06
CA LYS A 142 16.78 10.77 7.44
C LYS A 142 17.44 9.77 8.36
N LYS A 143 17.95 8.66 7.82
CA LYS A 143 18.71 7.65 8.56
C LYS A 143 20.01 8.27 9.07
N THR A 144 20.30 8.06 10.34
CA THR A 144 21.52 8.52 11.03
C THR A 144 22.34 7.38 11.62
N GLU A 145 21.71 6.22 11.84
CA GLU A 145 22.29 4.99 12.40
C GLU A 145 21.65 3.77 11.72
#